data_AF-A0A975E694-F1
#
_entry.id   AF-A0A975E694-F1
#
_cell.length_a   1.000
_cell.length_b   1.000
_cell.length_c   1.000
_cell.angle_alpha   90.00
_cell.angle_beta   90.00
_cell.angle_gamma   90.00
#
_symmetry.space_group_name_H-M   'P 1'
#
loop_
_entity.id
_entity.type
_entity.pdbx_description
1 polymer ?
#
loop_
_entity_poly.entity_id
_entity_poly.type
_entity_poly.pdbx_seq_one_letter_code
_entity_poly.pdbx_strand_id
1 'polypeptide(L)'
;MDLNCPKCHSENTQRLSQAFENGLSHINTATKGVGIGVGPDGIGVGVGGAKTSGTSQTAASQRAAPPAKMKYLYPLIGIFVMALVGVLVAGIIWKPLGFFAQLFWVVGSIAYIYRAYQFNAKTWPLLFQDWQNTYVCKRCDHAFLVN
;
A
#
# COMPACT_ATOMS: atom_id res chain seq x y z
N MET A 1 11.72 31.19 -8.17
CA MET A 1 12.13 30.55 -6.91
C MET A 1 13.26 29.61 -7.27
N ASP A 2 14.49 29.92 -6.85
CA ASP A 2 15.64 29.09 -7.15
C ASP A 2 15.68 27.93 -6.15
N LEU A 3 15.39 26.72 -6.64
CA LEU A 3 15.32 25.49 -5.84
C LEU A 3 16.72 24.91 -5.60
N ASN A 4 17.62 25.73 -5.06
CA ASN A 4 19.00 25.34 -4.86
C ASN A 4 19.14 24.50 -3.59
N CYS A 5 19.85 23.38 -3.70
CA CYS A 5 20.08 22.51 -2.54
C CYS A 5 20.85 23.26 -1.44
N PRO A 6 20.37 23.29 -0.18
CA PRO A 6 21.04 24.02 0.89
C PRO A 6 22.39 23.41 1.29
N LYS A 7 22.64 22.13 0.95
CA LYS A 7 23.86 21.40 1.33
C LYS A 7 24.98 21.51 0.30
N CYS A 8 24.64 21.51 -0.99
CA CYS A 8 25.64 21.47 -2.08
C CYS A 8 25.44 22.56 -3.14
N HIS A 9 24.46 23.47 -2.94
CA HIS A 9 24.11 24.57 -3.83
C HIS A 9 23.82 24.18 -5.29
N SER A 10 23.56 22.89 -5.53
CA SER A 10 23.19 22.38 -6.84
C SER A 10 21.76 22.76 -7.19
N GLU A 11 21.56 23.22 -8.43
CA GLU A 11 20.25 23.49 -9.04
C GLU A 11 19.53 22.19 -9.46
N ASN A 12 20.26 21.07 -9.54
CA ASN A 12 19.69 19.75 -9.86
C ASN A 12 18.90 19.17 -8.66
N THR A 13 17.72 19.72 -8.44
CA THR A 13 16.75 19.26 -7.44
C THR A 13 15.47 18.79 -8.14
N GLN A 14 14.81 17.81 -7.53
CA GLN A 14 13.56 17.25 -8.04
C GLN A 14 12.57 17.17 -6.88
N ARG A 15 11.30 17.44 -7.16
CA ARG A 15 10.22 17.26 -6.19
C ARG A 15 10.11 15.80 -5.76
N LEU A 16 9.91 15.55 -4.46
CA LEU A 16 9.87 14.20 -3.91
C LEU A 16 8.76 13.35 -4.53
N SER A 17 7.62 13.96 -4.86
CA SER A 17 6.51 13.30 -5.57
C SER A 17 6.91 12.80 -6.96
N GLN A 18 7.63 13.62 -7.73
CA GLN A 18 8.10 13.21 -9.05
C GLN A 18 9.20 12.13 -8.94
N ALA A 19 10.05 12.19 -7.90
CA ALA A 19 11.06 11.16 -7.66
C ALA A 19 10.41 9.81 -7.32
N PHE A 20 9.29 9.82 -6.60
CA PHE A 20 8.47 8.64 -6.35
C PHE A 20 7.84 8.10 -7.65
N GLU A 21 7.15 8.95 -8.41
CA GLU A 21 6.45 8.55 -9.64
C GLU A 21 7.42 8.03 -10.72
N ASN A 22 8.56 8.68 -10.91
CA ASN A 22 9.56 8.27 -11.91
C ASN A 22 10.15 6.88 -11.65
N GLY A 23 10.08 6.38 -10.42
CA GLY A 23 10.57 5.04 -10.09
C GLY A 23 9.50 3.97 -10.12
N LEU A 24 8.25 4.27 -10.48
CA LEU A 24 7.19 3.28 -10.65
C LEU A 24 7.12 2.85 -12.12
N SER A 25 7.04 1.55 -12.36
CA SER A 25 6.85 0.99 -13.71
C SER A 25 5.85 -0.14 -13.68
N HIS A 26 4.80 -0.04 -14.49
CA HIS A 26 3.76 -1.04 -14.60
C HIS A 26 4.10 -2.06 -15.69
N ILE A 27 4.14 -3.33 -15.31
CA ILE A 27 4.32 -4.46 -16.21
C ILE A 27 2.94 -5.07 -16.43
N ASN A 28 2.45 -5.03 -17.66
CA ASN A 28 1.24 -5.73 -18.08
C ASN A 28 1.56 -6.48 -19.37
N THR A 29 1.89 -7.77 -19.22
CA THR A 29 2.31 -8.62 -20.32
C THR A 29 1.28 -9.73 -20.50
N ALA A 30 0.71 -9.83 -21.70
CA ALA A 30 -0.13 -10.96 -22.09
C ALA A 30 0.62 -11.78 -23.15
N THR A 31 1.01 -12.99 -22.78
CA THR A 31 1.65 -13.95 -23.69
C THR A 31 0.57 -14.87 -24.25
N LYS A 32 0.47 -14.96 -25.58
CA LYS A 32 -0.33 -15.98 -26.26
C LYS A 32 0.64 -16.89 -27.01
N GLY A 33 0.57 -18.19 -26.76
CA GLY A 33 1.38 -19.20 -27.41
C GLY A 33 0.49 -20.23 -28.10
N VAL A 34 0.88 -20.63 -29.31
CA VAL A 34 0.30 -21.79 -30.00
C VAL A 34 1.37 -22.87 -30.01
N GLY A 35 1.07 -24.02 -29.43
CA GLY A 35 1.94 -25.19 -29.40
C GLY A 35 1.34 -26.31 -30.22
N ILE A 36 2.18 -27.00 -31.01
CA ILE A 36 1.80 -28.22 -31.72
C ILE A 36 2.50 -29.38 -31.03
N GLY A 37 1.74 -30.35 -30.55
CA GLY A 37 2.25 -31.57 -29.92
C GLY A 37 1.95 -32.79 -30.78
N VAL A 38 2.92 -33.70 -30.91
CA VAL A 38 2.73 -34.99 -31.59
C VAL A 38 2.80 -36.09 -30.54
N GLY A 39 1.75 -36.91 -30.46
CA GLY A 39 1.65 -38.03 -29.55
C GLY A 39 1.26 -39.34 -30.25
N PRO A 40 1.20 -40.46 -29.51
CA PRO A 40 0.86 -41.78 -30.07
C PRO A 40 -0.49 -41.80 -30.80
N ASP A 41 -1.41 -40.92 -30.41
CA ASP A 41 -2.78 -40.83 -30.95
C ASP A 41 -2.97 -39.70 -31.99
N GLY A 42 -1.90 -39.04 -32.44
CA GLY A 42 -1.94 -38.03 -33.50
C GLY A 42 -1.30 -36.67 -33.17
N ILE A 43 -1.54 -35.68 -34.04
CA ILE A 43 -1.06 -34.30 -33.91
C ILE A 43 -2.16 -33.43 -33.30
N GLY A 44 -1.87 -32.75 -32.18
CA GLY A 44 -2.77 -31.82 -31.52
C GLY A 44 -2.21 -30.39 -31.51
N VAL A 45 -3.08 -29.40 -31.67
CA VAL A 45 -2.75 -27.98 -31.54
C VAL A 45 -3.38 -27.43 -30.26
N GLY A 46 -2.55 -26.89 -29.37
CA GLY A 46 -2.98 -26.25 -28.13
C GLY A 46 -2.70 -24.75 -28.17
N VAL A 47 -3.67 -23.95 -27.71
CA VAL A 47 -3.49 -22.50 -27.54
C VAL A 47 -3.46 -22.20 -26.05
N GLY A 48 -2.36 -21.65 -25.56
CA GLY A 48 -2.15 -21.26 -24.18
C GLY A 48 -1.98 -19.76 -24.04
N GLY A 49 -2.58 -19.17 -23.01
CA GLY A 49 -2.40 -17.76 -22.67
C GLY A 49 -1.88 -17.61 -21.24
N ALA A 50 -0.88 -16.76 -21.04
CA ALA A 50 -0.43 -16.33 -19.72
C ALA A 50 -0.58 -14.81 -19.62
N LYS A 51 -1.13 -14.33 -18.50
CA LYS A 51 -1.22 -12.90 -18.21
C LYS A 51 -0.38 -12.62 -16.97
N THR A 52 0.63 -11.75 -17.10
CA THR A 52 1.51 -11.33 -16.02
C THR A 52 1.31 -9.84 -15.78
N SER A 53 0.90 -9.49 -14.57
CA SER A 53 0.84 -8.10 -14.09
C SER A 53 1.76 -7.91 -12.90
N GLY A 54 2.54 -6.84 -12.89
CA GLY A 54 3.40 -6.48 -11.77
C GLY A 54 3.73 -4.99 -11.75
N THR A 55 4.19 -4.50 -10.62
CA THR A 55 4.73 -3.14 -10.49
C THR A 55 6.18 -3.26 -10.08
N SER A 56 7.08 -2.69 -10.88
CA SER A 56 8.49 -2.54 -10.52
C SER A 56 8.67 -1.17 -9.87
N GLN A 57 9.40 -1.12 -8.75
CA GLN A 57 9.67 0.11 -8.03
C GLN A 57 11.17 0.23 -7.73
N THR A 58 11.75 1.40 -8.00
CA THR A 58 13.16 1.66 -7.67
C THR A 58 13.36 1.95 -6.19
N ALA A 59 14.54 1.64 -5.64
CA ALA A 59 14.87 1.92 -4.25
C ALA A 59 14.81 3.41 -3.89
N ALA A 60 15.14 4.29 -4.85
CA ALA A 60 15.01 5.74 -4.68
C ALA A 60 13.54 6.19 -4.59
N SER A 61 12.67 5.62 -5.43
CA SER A 61 11.22 5.86 -5.33
C SER A 61 10.67 5.35 -4.01
N GLN A 62 11.07 4.17 -3.55
CA GLN A 62 10.59 3.63 -2.27
C GLN A 62 10.93 4.55 -1.08
N ARG A 63 12.10 5.20 -1.08
CA ARG A 63 12.47 6.20 -0.06
C ARG A 63 11.68 7.50 -0.17
N ALA A 64 11.27 7.86 -1.38
CA ALA A 64 10.44 9.02 -1.67
C ALA A 64 8.93 8.76 -1.47
N ALA A 65 8.54 7.60 -0.95
CA ALA A 65 7.14 7.22 -0.80
C ALA A 65 6.34 8.21 0.05
N PRO A 66 5.08 8.50 -0.32
CA PRO A 66 4.22 9.38 0.46
C PRO A 66 3.88 8.77 1.83
N PRO A 67 3.55 9.60 2.83
CA PRO A 67 3.08 9.11 4.12
C PRO A 67 1.81 8.27 3.93
N ALA A 68 1.77 7.08 4.55
CA ALA A 68 0.63 6.20 4.44
C ALA A 68 -0.52 6.64 5.36
N LYS A 69 -1.76 6.57 4.85
CA LYS A 69 -2.96 6.69 5.69
C LYS A 69 -3.13 5.46 6.56
N MET A 70 -3.65 5.63 7.77
CA MET A 70 -4.08 4.49 8.59
C MET A 70 -5.28 3.81 7.93
N LYS A 71 -5.23 2.48 7.84
CA LYS A 71 -6.24 1.68 7.14
C LYS A 71 -7.38 1.31 8.08
N TYR A 72 -8.63 1.47 7.63
CA TYR A 72 -9.82 1.06 8.37
C TYR A 72 -10.25 -0.37 8.06
N LEU A 73 -9.78 -0.95 6.95
CA LEU A 73 -10.30 -2.22 6.44
C LEU A 73 -10.05 -3.39 7.39
N TYR A 74 -8.83 -3.53 7.93
CA TYR A 74 -8.48 -4.62 8.83
C TYR A 74 -9.30 -4.66 10.13
N PRO A 75 -9.45 -3.57 10.90
CA PRO A 75 -10.30 -3.59 12.09
C PRO A 75 -11.78 -3.82 11.73
N LEU A 76 -12.27 -3.30 10.60
CA LEU A 76 -13.65 -3.55 10.15
C LEU A 76 -13.90 -5.03 9.81
N ILE A 77 -12.99 -5.66 9.06
CA ILE A 77 -13.05 -7.10 8.78
C ILE A 77 -12.96 -7.87 10.10
N GLY A 78 -12.08 -7.47 11.01
CA GLY A 78 -11.93 -8.09 12.32
C GLY A 78 -13.22 -8.05 13.15
N ILE A 79 -13.92 -6.91 13.18
CA ILE A 79 -15.24 -6.79 13.83
C ILE A 79 -16.24 -7.75 13.17
N PHE A 80 -16.32 -7.77 11.85
CA PHE A 80 -17.26 -8.60 11.11
C PHE A 80 -17.03 -10.10 11.37
N VAL A 81 -15.79 -10.56 11.27
CA VAL A 81 -15.41 -11.96 11.53
C VAL A 81 -15.70 -12.34 12.97
N MET A 82 -15.35 -11.50 13.94
CA MET A 82 -15.60 -11.79 15.36
C MET A 82 -17.09 -11.80 15.70
N ALA A 83 -17.90 -10.96 15.04
CA ALA A 83 -19.35 -11.00 15.18
C ALA A 83 -19.94 -12.32 14.66
N LEU A 84 -19.49 -12.79 13.49
CA LEU A 84 -19.92 -14.08 12.93
C LEU A 84 -19.53 -15.25 13.83
N VAL A 85 -18.29 -15.29 14.31
CA VAL A 85 -17.81 -16.30 15.25
C VAL A 85 -18.64 -16.26 16.54
N GLY A 86 -18.93 -15.06 17.06
CA GLY A 86 -19.77 -14.87 18.24
C GLY A 86 -21.14 -15.53 18.08
N VAL A 87 -21.83 -15.32 16.96
CA VAL A 87 -23.15 -15.92 16.67
C VAL A 87 -23.07 -17.44 16.54
N LEU A 88 -22.07 -17.96 15.83
CA LEU A 88 -21.89 -19.40 15.61
C LEU A 88 -21.55 -20.16 16.89
N VAL A 89 -20.80 -19.55 17.81
CA VAL A 89 -20.33 -20.19 19.05
C VAL A 89 -21.28 -19.94 20.23
N ALA A 90 -22.09 -18.87 20.19
CA ALA A 90 -23.04 -18.51 21.25
C ALA A 90 -24.01 -19.63 21.61
N GLY A 91 -24.46 -20.41 20.63
CA GLY A 91 -25.38 -21.53 20.83
C GLY A 91 -24.73 -22.80 21.39
N ILE A 92 -23.40 -22.86 21.49
CA ILE A 92 -22.66 -24.09 21.85
C ILE A 92 -21.95 -23.93 23.20
N ILE A 93 -21.21 -22.85 23.43
CA ILE A 93 -20.39 -22.66 24.64
C ILE A 93 -20.24 -21.17 24.98
N TRP A 94 -21.32 -20.47 25.33
CA TRP A 94 -21.17 -19.10 25.84
C TRP A 94 -20.83 -19.08 27.32
N LYS A 95 -19.52 -19.08 27.59
CA LYS A 95 -18.94 -18.77 28.91
C LYS A 95 -18.70 -17.26 29.02
N PRO A 96 -18.79 -16.67 30.24
CA PRO A 96 -18.61 -15.23 30.45
C PRO A 96 -17.29 -14.69 29.88
N LEU A 97 -16.22 -15.49 29.92
CA LEU A 97 -14.91 -15.11 29.37
C LEU A 97 -14.95 -14.78 27.87
N GLY A 98 -15.70 -15.56 27.06
CA GLY A 98 -15.80 -15.33 25.62
C GLY A 98 -16.55 -14.05 25.27
N PHE A 99 -17.60 -13.74 26.05
CA PHE A 99 -18.35 -12.50 25.91
C PHE A 99 -17.49 -11.26 26.22
N PHE A 100 -16.74 -11.27 27.33
CA PHE A 100 -15.85 -10.15 27.67
C PHE A 100 -14.70 -10.00 26.67
N ALA A 101 -14.14 -11.10 26.17
CA ALA A 101 -13.11 -11.05 25.13
C ALA A 101 -13.66 -10.43 23.83
N GLN A 102 -14.87 -10.80 23.43
CA GLN A 102 -15.55 -10.22 22.27
C GLN A 102 -15.83 -8.73 22.45
N LEU A 103 -16.34 -8.32 23.62
CA LEU A 103 -16.56 -6.90 23.93
C LEU A 103 -15.26 -6.10 23.90
N PHE A 104 -14.19 -6.61 24.53
CA PHE A 104 -12.89 -5.94 24.53
C PHE A 104 -12.35 -5.77 23.11
N TRP A 105 -12.48 -6.78 22.26
CA TRP A 105 -12.08 -6.71 20.85
C TRP A 105 -12.85 -5.63 20.07
N VAL A 106 -14.18 -5.58 20.25
CA VAL A 106 -15.03 -4.58 19.59
C VAL A 106 -14.66 -3.17 20.05
N VAL A 107 -14.52 -2.95 21.36
CA VAL A 107 -14.12 -1.65 21.93
C VAL A 107 -12.74 -1.25 21.43
N GLY A 108 -11.77 -2.16 21.43
CA GLY A 108 -10.43 -1.92 20.91
C GLY A 108 -10.42 -1.56 19.41
N SER A 109 -11.25 -2.24 18.62
CA SER A 109 -11.39 -1.97 17.19
C SER A 109 -12.00 -0.59 16.92
N ILE A 110 -13.03 -0.19 17.68
CA ILE A 110 -13.63 1.14 17.61
C ILE A 110 -12.61 2.21 18.02
N ALA A 111 -11.88 2.01 19.11
CA ALA A 111 -10.84 2.92 19.56
C ALA A 111 -9.72 3.09 18.51
N TYR A 112 -9.31 2.01 17.86
CA TYR A 112 -8.36 2.07 16.75
C TYR A 112 -8.91 2.87 15.57
N ILE A 113 -10.15 2.62 15.15
CA ILE A 113 -10.79 3.35 14.04
C ILE A 113 -10.87 4.85 14.37
N TYR A 114 -11.23 5.20 15.60
CA TYR A 114 -11.27 6.60 16.05
C TYR A 114 -9.88 7.25 16.00
N ARG A 115 -8.83 6.56 16.47
CA ARG A 115 -7.44 7.04 16.36
C ARG A 115 -7.03 7.22 14.90
N ALA A 116 -7.33 6.24 14.05
CA ALA A 116 -7.03 6.28 12.62
C ALA A 116 -7.76 7.43 11.93
N TYR A 117 -9.01 7.70 12.31
CA TYR A 117 -9.77 8.86 11.84
C TYR A 117 -9.09 10.17 12.23
N GLN A 118 -8.75 10.35 13.51
CA GLN A 118 -8.08 11.57 13.97
C GLN A 118 -6.73 11.78 13.29
N PHE A 119 -5.92 10.73 13.14
CA PHE A 119 -4.64 10.81 12.44
C PHE A 119 -4.83 11.19 10.96
N ASN A 120 -5.74 10.49 10.25
CA ASN A 120 -5.98 10.74 8.83
C ASN A 120 -6.61 12.11 8.56
N ALA A 121 -7.36 12.66 9.52
CA ALA A 121 -8.02 13.96 9.39
C ALA A 121 -7.11 15.13 9.77
N LYS A 122 -6.24 14.98 10.78
CA LYS A 122 -5.46 16.09 11.34
C LYS A 122 -3.97 16.03 10.98
N THR A 123 -3.36 14.86 11.12
CA THR A 123 -1.91 14.70 11.00
C THR A 123 -1.50 14.38 9.56
N TRP A 124 -2.22 13.47 8.91
CA TRP A 124 -1.88 13.03 7.56
C TRP A 124 -1.91 14.16 6.51
N PRO A 125 -2.88 15.09 6.50
CA PRO A 125 -2.90 16.16 5.50
C PRO A 125 -1.68 17.08 5.60
N LEU A 126 -1.23 17.38 6.82
CA LEU A 126 -0.03 18.20 7.07
C LEU A 126 1.22 17.47 6.57
N LEU A 127 1.40 16.21 6.95
CA LEU A 127 2.52 15.38 6.48
C LEU A 127 2.54 15.24 4.95
N PHE A 128 1.36 15.13 4.34
CA PHE A 128 1.22 15.01 2.90
C PHE A 128 1.54 16.32 2.20
N GLN A 129 1.16 17.46 2.77
CA GLN A 129 1.53 18.79 2.28
C GLN A 129 3.05 19.02 2.39
N ASP A 130 3.66 18.66 3.52
CA ASP A 130 5.11 18.74 3.72
C ASP A 130 5.83 17.86 2.70
N TRP A 131 5.37 16.62 2.50
CA TRP A 131 5.90 15.72 1.48
C TRP A 131 5.79 16.30 0.06
N GLN A 132 4.65 16.95 -0.25
CA GLN A 132 4.46 17.66 -1.51
C GLN A 132 5.42 18.85 -1.66
N ASN A 133 5.79 19.51 -0.58
CA ASN A 133 6.69 20.66 -0.60
C ASN A 133 8.16 20.26 -0.38
N THR A 134 8.45 18.97 -0.30
CA THR A 134 9.81 18.45 -0.16
C THR A 134 10.45 18.22 -1.53
N TYR A 135 11.71 18.63 -1.63
CA TYR A 135 12.57 18.41 -2.78
C TYR A 135 13.77 17.57 -2.37
N VAL A 136 14.27 16.76 -3.30
CA VAL A 136 15.48 15.98 -3.15
C VAL A 136 16.51 16.41 -4.17
N CYS A 137 17.75 16.62 -3.73
CA CYS A 137 18.86 16.94 -4.62
C CYS A 137 19.42 15.67 -5.28
N LYS A 138 19.49 15.62 -6.61
CA LYS A 138 20.04 14.46 -7.33
C LYS A 138 21.55 14.30 -7.21
N ARG A 139 22.24 15.35 -6.77
CA ARG A 139 23.71 15.36 -6.63
C ARG A 139 24.17 14.77 -5.30
N CYS A 140 23.51 15.13 -4.19
CA CYS A 140 23.93 14.76 -2.84
C CYS A 140 22.87 14.00 -2.03
N ASP A 141 21.72 13.66 -2.65
CA ASP A 141 20.58 12.94 -2.05
C ASP A 141 19.98 13.63 -0.81
N HIS A 142 20.24 14.93 -0.64
CA HIS A 142 19.70 15.69 0.48
C HIS A 142 18.26 16.12 0.18
N ALA A 143 17.33 15.68 1.04
CA ALA A 143 15.95 16.13 1.03
C ALA A 143 15.76 17.37 1.92
N PHE A 144 15.02 18.36 1.43
CA PHE A 144 14.72 19.59 2.14
C PHE A 144 13.32 20.10 1.80
N LEU A 145 12.69 20.75 2.78
CA LEU A 145 11.35 21.31 2.68
C LEU A 145 11.43 22.75 2.14
N VAL A 146 10.56 23.11 1.20
CA VAL A 146 10.44 24.45 0.65
C VAL A 146 9.08 25.01 1.06
N ASN A 147 9.08 25.97 1.99
CA ASN A 147 7.89 26.69 2.45
C ASN A 147 7.75 28.04 1.77
#